data_AF-A0A7U3YE52-F1
#
_entry.id   AF-A0A7U3YE52-F1
#
_cell.length_a   1.000
_cell.length_b   1.000
_cell.length_c   1.000
_cell.angle_alpha   90.00
_cell.angle_beta   90.00
_cell.angle_gamma   90.00
#
_symmetry.space_group_name_H-M   'P 1'
#
loop_
_entity.id
_entity.type
_entity.pdbx_description
1 polymer ?
#
loop_
_entity_poly.entity_id
_entity_poly.type
_entity_poly.pdbx_seq_one_letter_code
_entity_poly.pdbx_strand_id
1 'polypeptide(L)'
;MKVKAVAVVGLFFFFFSPFVVQASSPNDQLVQKQIEQLDVSEIRKYWEEISTEYGGFLPESQKGSLTEFVSGEKQLSLKEWLIALMKFLFYELQANGKLLGTLILLTVFSMVLQSLQNAFAQQAVSKVAYAVVYMVLMIIALNSFRVAMDYALDAVQVMSHFMIAMIPLLLALLASSGGVISAAFFHPIILFLMNTTGAIVEYVTLPLLFLAALLNIVSTLTDHYKVTQLAELLTKISMGILGAILTVFLGVMSVKGATSAIADGIALRTAKFVTGNFVPVVGKMFTDAADTVVTASMLLKNTVGIVGVTILLIIAAFPALKIFAIALVYKVSAAVMQPLGEGPVISCLSIMSKSIAYVFASLAIVSLMFFLSLVVIITAGNITMMVR
;
A
#
# COMPACT_ATOMS: atom_id res chain seq x y z
N MET A 1 27.08 45.25 43.19
CA MET A 1 26.11 44.78 42.18
C MET A 1 26.72 44.31 40.85
N LYS A 2 27.98 44.65 40.52
CA LYS A 2 28.59 44.31 39.21
C LYS A 2 29.12 42.87 39.07
N VAL A 3 29.45 42.17 40.17
CA VAL A 3 30.03 40.81 40.11
C VAL A 3 28.98 39.71 39.88
N LYS A 4 27.73 39.91 40.34
CA LYS A 4 26.63 38.94 40.12
C LYS A 4 26.10 38.96 38.68
N ALA A 5 26.16 40.10 37.98
CA ALA A 5 25.74 40.21 36.59
C ALA A 5 26.71 39.47 35.63
N VAL A 6 28.01 39.48 35.90
CA VAL A 6 29.03 38.79 35.09
C VAL A 6 28.91 37.27 35.22
N ALA A 7 28.60 36.76 36.41
CA ALA A 7 28.38 35.33 36.63
C ALA A 7 27.12 34.80 35.91
N VAL A 8 26.04 35.60 35.85
CA VAL A 8 24.79 35.21 35.16
C VAL A 8 24.95 35.26 33.63
N VAL A 9 25.72 36.21 33.10
CA VAL A 9 26.02 36.29 31.66
C VAL A 9 26.97 35.15 31.22
N GLY A 10 27.92 34.75 32.09
CA GLY A 10 28.78 33.58 31.84
C GLY A 10 28.03 32.24 31.83
N LEU A 11 27.04 32.07 32.71
CA LEU A 11 26.17 30.88 32.77
C LEU A 11 25.21 30.80 31.58
N PHE A 12 24.74 31.95 31.07
CA PHE A 12 23.89 32.01 29.88
C PHE A 12 24.67 31.65 28.61
N PHE A 13 25.95 32.06 28.50
CA PHE A 13 26.82 31.68 27.37
C PHE A 13 27.21 30.20 27.38
N PHE A 14 27.32 29.56 28.55
CA PHE A 14 27.60 28.12 28.66
C PHE A 14 26.39 27.24 28.30
N PHE A 15 25.17 27.76 28.46
CA PHE A 15 23.93 27.06 28.07
C PHE A 15 23.51 27.30 26.62
N PHE A 16 23.99 28.38 25.97
CA PHE A 16 23.63 28.74 24.58
C PHE A 16 24.74 28.51 23.55
N SER A 17 25.91 27.99 23.94
CA SER A 17 26.87 27.46 22.99
C SER A 17 26.25 26.26 22.26
N PRO A 18 26.03 26.31 20.94
CA PRO A 18 25.56 25.15 20.20
C PRO A 18 26.65 24.10 20.32
N PHE A 19 26.38 23.01 21.04
CA PHE A 19 27.12 21.78 20.84
C PHE A 19 26.92 21.42 19.38
N VAL A 20 27.96 21.66 18.58
CA VAL A 20 28.10 21.01 17.28
C VAL A 20 28.30 19.54 17.62
N VAL A 21 27.18 18.82 17.76
CA VAL A 21 27.17 17.36 17.78
C VAL A 21 27.53 16.97 16.36
N GLN A 22 28.82 16.82 16.14
CA GLN A 22 29.36 16.20 14.95
C GLN A 22 28.81 14.77 14.96
N ALA A 23 27.83 14.50 14.10
CA ALA A 23 27.39 13.14 13.83
C ALA A 23 28.63 12.36 13.41
N SER A 24 29.10 11.47 14.27
CA SER A 24 30.07 10.44 13.89
C SER A 24 29.51 9.77 12.65
N SER A 25 30.30 9.74 11.57
CA SER A 25 30.02 8.93 10.38
C SER A 25 29.52 7.55 10.85
N PRO A 26 28.49 6.97 10.20
CA PRO A 26 28.11 5.59 10.47
C PRO A 26 29.39 4.77 10.51
N ASN A 27 29.67 4.10 11.64
CA ASN A 27 30.86 3.31 11.77
C ASN A 27 30.73 2.18 10.75
N ASP A 28 31.33 2.33 9.56
CA ASP A 28 31.25 1.35 8.47
C ASP A 28 31.61 -0.04 8.99
N GLN A 29 32.55 -0.12 9.94
CA GLN A 29 32.94 -1.36 10.60
C GLN A 29 31.84 -2.00 11.49
N LEU A 30 30.93 -1.23 12.10
CA LEU A 30 29.80 -1.78 12.86
C LEU A 30 28.68 -2.25 11.92
N VAL A 31 28.43 -1.52 10.84
CA VAL A 31 27.48 -1.90 9.79
C VAL A 31 27.96 -3.16 9.07
N GLN A 32 29.24 -3.22 8.69
CA GLN A 32 29.85 -4.39 8.05
C GLN A 32 29.80 -5.62 8.97
N LYS A 33 30.11 -5.46 10.27
CA LYS A 33 30.03 -6.57 11.25
C LYS A 33 28.60 -7.05 11.47
N GLN A 34 27.60 -6.15 11.45
CA GLN A 34 26.19 -6.56 11.51
C GLN A 34 25.79 -7.31 10.23
N ILE A 35 26.20 -6.85 9.04
CA ILE A 35 25.94 -7.52 7.76
C ILE A 35 26.64 -8.88 7.66
N GLU A 36 27.81 -9.06 8.26
CA GLU A 36 28.54 -10.34 8.27
C GLU A 36 28.02 -11.34 9.31
N GLN A 37 27.49 -10.87 10.44
CA GLN A 37 26.92 -11.73 11.51
C GLN A 37 25.46 -12.11 11.26
N LEU A 38 24.74 -11.35 10.46
CA LEU A 38 23.34 -11.56 10.14
C LEU A 38 23.24 -12.11 8.71
N ASP A 39 22.47 -13.19 8.50
CA ASP A 39 22.28 -13.75 7.16
C ASP A 39 21.37 -12.81 6.32
N VAL A 40 21.97 -11.82 5.68
CA VAL A 40 21.29 -10.78 4.87
C VAL A 40 21.08 -11.22 3.42
N SER A 41 21.45 -12.46 3.08
CA SER A 41 21.43 -13.00 1.72
C SER A 41 20.03 -12.94 1.10
N GLU A 42 19.01 -13.30 1.88
CA GLU A 42 17.61 -13.26 1.43
C GLU A 42 17.12 -11.83 1.15
N ILE A 43 17.46 -10.83 1.98
CA ILE A 43 17.08 -9.44 1.69
C ILE A 43 17.75 -8.92 0.43
N ARG A 44 19.02 -9.28 0.24
CA ARG A 44 19.79 -8.86 -0.93
C ARG A 44 19.11 -9.33 -2.21
N LYS A 45 18.54 -10.54 -2.22
CA LYS A 45 17.76 -11.06 -3.35
C LYS A 45 16.55 -10.17 -3.65
N TYR A 46 15.77 -9.77 -2.65
CA TYR A 46 14.63 -8.85 -2.86
C TYR A 46 15.07 -7.49 -3.40
N TRP A 47 16.19 -6.95 -2.91
CA TRP A 47 16.75 -5.71 -3.45
C TRP A 47 17.23 -5.84 -4.88
N GLU A 48 17.87 -6.95 -5.24
CA GLU A 48 18.33 -7.23 -6.59
C GLU A 48 17.15 -7.41 -7.56
N GLU A 49 16.08 -8.09 -7.15
CA GLU A 49 14.83 -8.20 -7.93
C GLU A 49 14.21 -6.81 -8.17
N ILE A 50 14.09 -5.99 -7.13
CA ILE A 50 13.60 -4.61 -7.23
C ILE A 50 14.49 -3.77 -8.15
N SER A 51 15.81 -3.86 -8.01
CA SER A 51 16.77 -3.10 -8.81
C SER A 51 16.73 -3.55 -10.28
N THR A 52 16.49 -4.83 -10.53
CA THR A 52 16.37 -5.38 -11.89
C THR A 52 15.05 -4.94 -12.55
N GLU A 53 13.93 -5.03 -11.83
CA GLU A 53 12.61 -4.71 -12.40
C GLU A 53 12.35 -3.20 -12.45
N TYR A 54 12.75 -2.45 -11.41
CA TYR A 54 12.39 -1.05 -11.21
C TYR A 54 13.59 -0.08 -11.20
N GLY A 55 14.82 -0.57 -11.35
CA GLY A 55 16.04 0.26 -11.22
C GLY A 55 16.10 1.46 -12.16
N GLY A 56 15.44 1.40 -13.31
CA GLY A 56 15.31 2.55 -14.22
C GLY A 56 14.53 3.74 -13.64
N PHE A 57 13.68 3.50 -12.64
CA PHE A 57 12.82 4.49 -12.01
C PHE A 57 13.29 4.91 -10.63
N LEU A 58 14.10 4.08 -9.94
CA LEU A 58 14.63 4.41 -8.61
C LEU A 58 15.44 5.72 -8.65
N PRO A 59 15.39 6.54 -7.58
CA PRO A 59 16.25 7.72 -7.46
C PRO A 59 17.73 7.39 -7.69
N GLU A 60 18.48 8.25 -8.37
CA GLU A 60 19.93 8.10 -8.58
C GLU A 60 20.69 7.94 -7.25
N SER A 61 20.15 8.51 -6.18
CA SER A 61 20.70 8.39 -4.85
C SER A 61 20.57 6.99 -4.24
N GLN A 62 19.66 6.17 -4.76
CA GLN A 62 19.32 4.84 -4.24
C GLN A 62 19.64 3.72 -5.24
N LYS A 63 20.28 4.05 -6.37
CA LYS A 63 20.82 3.06 -7.30
C LYS A 63 22.13 2.49 -6.77
N GLY A 64 22.29 1.17 -6.86
CA GLY A 64 23.49 0.47 -6.43
C GLY A 64 23.20 -0.85 -5.73
N SER A 65 24.25 -1.46 -5.20
CA SER A 65 24.17 -2.65 -4.36
C SER A 65 23.45 -2.36 -3.04
N LEU A 66 22.87 -3.39 -2.42
CA LEU A 66 22.24 -3.25 -1.09
C LEU A 66 23.21 -2.61 -0.07
N THR A 67 24.51 -2.91 -0.17
CA THR A 67 25.55 -2.34 0.67
C THR A 67 25.70 -0.84 0.48
N GLU A 68 25.69 -0.33 -0.75
CA GLU A 68 25.76 1.12 -1.02
C GLU A 68 24.50 1.86 -0.56
N PHE A 69 23.34 1.21 -0.67
CA PHE A 69 22.08 1.70 -0.13
C PHE A 69 22.12 1.81 1.41
N VAL A 70 22.72 0.83 2.09
CA VAL A 70 22.82 0.77 3.56
C VAL A 70 23.90 1.71 4.13
N SER A 71 25.02 1.92 3.43
CA SER A 71 26.14 2.76 3.88
C SER A 71 25.78 4.25 4.04
N GLY A 72 24.62 4.68 3.53
CA GLY A 72 24.01 5.93 3.97
C GLY A 72 24.73 7.22 3.57
N GLU A 73 25.63 7.20 2.58
CA GLU A 73 26.23 8.44 2.05
C GLU A 73 25.20 9.39 1.42
N LYS A 74 23.96 8.92 1.18
CA LYS A 74 22.93 9.67 0.45
C LYS A 74 21.61 9.75 1.22
N GLN A 75 21.17 10.97 1.54
CA GLN A 75 19.93 11.23 2.27
C GLN A 75 18.69 10.79 1.49
N LEU A 76 17.70 10.18 2.17
CA LEU A 76 16.39 9.85 1.59
C LEU A 76 15.62 11.15 1.28
N SER A 77 15.74 11.63 0.05
CA SER A 77 15.01 12.80 -0.43
C SER A 77 13.58 12.40 -0.84
N LEU A 78 12.59 12.81 -0.04
CA LEU A 78 11.16 12.64 -0.38
C LEU A 78 10.82 13.19 -1.78
N LYS A 79 11.48 14.28 -2.18
CA LYS A 79 11.29 14.90 -3.50
C LYS A 79 11.73 13.98 -4.63
N GLU A 80 12.88 13.33 -4.50
CA GLU A 80 13.40 12.42 -5.52
C GLU A 80 12.50 11.19 -5.67
N TRP A 81 12.02 10.64 -4.56
CA TRP A 81 11.06 9.53 -4.54
C TRP A 81 9.73 9.90 -5.19
N LEU A 82 9.17 11.08 -4.92
CA LEU A 82 7.96 11.55 -5.60
C LEU A 82 8.16 11.68 -7.11
N ILE A 83 9.31 12.17 -7.55
CA ILE A 83 9.65 12.26 -8.98
C ILE A 83 9.77 10.86 -9.60
N ALA A 84 10.43 9.92 -8.92
CA ALA A 84 10.55 8.52 -9.34
C ALA A 84 9.18 7.85 -9.52
N LEU A 85 8.31 7.96 -8.52
CA LEU A 85 6.96 7.39 -8.55
C LEU A 85 6.10 8.04 -9.65
N MET A 86 6.20 9.36 -9.84
CA MET A 86 5.51 10.02 -10.95
C MET A 86 6.02 9.56 -12.32
N LYS A 87 7.34 9.44 -12.50
CA LYS A 87 7.92 8.91 -13.75
C LYS A 87 7.42 7.49 -14.05
N PHE A 88 7.40 6.63 -13.04
CA PHE A 88 6.87 5.28 -13.17
C PHE A 88 5.37 5.28 -13.51
N LEU A 89 4.58 6.13 -12.86
CA LEU A 89 3.16 6.27 -13.18
C LEU A 89 2.93 6.69 -14.63
N PHE A 90 3.69 7.67 -15.14
CA PHE A 90 3.60 8.07 -16.56
C PHE A 90 4.04 6.95 -17.51
N TYR A 91 5.07 6.19 -17.16
CA TYR A 91 5.48 5.02 -17.92
C TYR A 91 4.37 3.97 -18.00
N GLU A 92 3.72 3.65 -16.88
CA GLU A 92 2.59 2.72 -16.84
C GLU A 92 1.37 3.25 -17.60
N LEU A 93 1.08 4.55 -17.51
CA LEU A 93 0.01 5.16 -18.31
C LEU A 93 0.30 5.09 -19.80
N GLN A 94 1.55 5.28 -20.21
CA GLN A 94 1.98 5.14 -21.60
C GLN A 94 1.91 3.68 -22.06
N ALA A 95 2.34 2.73 -21.23
CA ALA A 95 2.25 1.30 -21.51
C ALA A 95 0.79 0.85 -21.68
N ASN A 96 -0.11 1.38 -20.85
CA ASN A 96 -1.56 1.16 -20.95
C ASN A 96 -2.26 2.07 -21.98
N GLY A 97 -1.51 2.88 -22.74
CA GLY A 97 -2.08 3.74 -23.79
C GLY A 97 -2.75 2.95 -24.91
N LYS A 98 -2.23 1.75 -25.24
CA LYS A 98 -2.89 0.83 -26.18
C LYS A 98 -4.25 0.37 -25.68
N LEU A 99 -4.37 0.08 -24.38
CA LEU A 99 -5.64 -0.27 -23.74
C LEU A 99 -6.61 0.91 -23.83
N LEU A 100 -6.19 2.11 -23.44
CA LEU A 100 -6.98 3.34 -23.54
C LEU A 100 -7.53 3.57 -24.96
N GLY A 101 -6.65 3.52 -25.97
CA GLY A 101 -7.04 3.69 -27.38
C GLY A 101 -8.01 2.62 -27.86
N THR A 102 -7.79 1.36 -27.47
CA THR A 102 -8.69 0.24 -27.81
C THR A 102 -10.07 0.42 -27.19
N LEU A 103 -10.15 0.80 -25.91
CA LEU A 103 -11.41 1.05 -25.22
C LEU A 103 -12.19 2.19 -25.86
N ILE A 104 -11.53 3.32 -26.16
CA ILE A 104 -12.15 4.47 -26.83
C ILE A 104 -12.67 4.07 -28.21
N LEU A 105 -11.83 3.44 -29.04
CA LEU A 105 -12.18 3.05 -30.41
C LEU A 105 -13.39 2.12 -30.43
N LEU A 106 -13.36 1.05 -29.62
CA LEU A 106 -14.47 0.09 -29.54
C LEU A 106 -15.74 0.73 -28.98
N THR A 107 -15.62 1.66 -28.04
CA THR A 107 -16.76 2.38 -27.48
C THR A 107 -17.41 3.28 -28.52
N VAL A 108 -16.62 4.02 -29.30
CA VAL A 108 -17.10 4.82 -30.43
C VAL A 108 -17.78 3.94 -31.48
N PHE A 109 -17.15 2.82 -31.88
CA PHE A 109 -17.76 1.88 -32.81
C PHE A 109 -19.09 1.33 -32.29
N SER A 110 -19.15 0.96 -31.00
CA SER A 110 -20.37 0.45 -30.38
C SER A 110 -21.48 1.51 -30.40
N MET A 111 -21.16 2.78 -30.15
CA MET A 111 -22.15 3.86 -30.22
C MET A 111 -22.63 4.13 -31.65
N VAL A 112 -21.74 4.12 -32.64
CA VAL A 112 -22.13 4.24 -34.06
C VAL A 112 -23.09 3.12 -34.45
N LEU A 113 -22.79 1.87 -34.06
CA LEU A 113 -23.68 0.72 -34.31
C LEU A 113 -25.04 0.86 -33.61
N GLN A 114 -25.06 1.45 -32.41
CA GLN A 114 -26.30 1.73 -31.69
C GLN A 114 -27.13 2.82 -32.41
N SER A 115 -26.50 3.88 -32.90
CA SER A 115 -27.18 4.91 -33.70
C SER A 115 -27.75 4.34 -35.01
N LEU A 116 -27.00 3.48 -35.70
CA LEU A 116 -27.49 2.78 -36.89
C LEU A 116 -28.66 1.86 -36.55
N GLN A 117 -28.58 1.08 -35.48
CA GLN A 117 -29.67 0.22 -35.03
C GLN A 117 -30.98 1.00 -34.87
N ASN A 118 -30.90 2.19 -34.27
CA ASN A 118 -32.07 3.05 -34.04
C ASN A 118 -32.61 3.67 -35.33
N ALA A 119 -31.79 3.82 -36.37
CA ALA A 119 -32.17 4.40 -37.66
C ALA A 119 -32.78 3.38 -38.65
N PHE A 120 -32.53 2.07 -38.47
CA PHE A 120 -33.03 1.03 -39.36
C PHE A 120 -34.35 0.40 -38.86
N ALA A 121 -35.26 0.09 -39.80
CA ALA A 121 -36.50 -0.64 -39.51
C ALA A 121 -36.25 -2.12 -39.10
N GLN A 122 -35.17 -2.74 -39.61
CA GLN A 122 -34.74 -4.09 -39.21
C GLN A 122 -33.63 -4.02 -38.15
N GLN A 123 -34.03 -3.90 -36.88
CA GLN A 123 -33.09 -3.75 -35.76
C GLN A 123 -32.27 -5.01 -35.42
N ALA A 124 -32.65 -6.19 -35.93
CA ALA A 124 -32.08 -7.47 -35.50
C ALA A 124 -30.58 -7.60 -35.83
N VAL A 125 -30.15 -7.28 -37.06
CA VAL A 125 -28.75 -7.44 -37.49
C VAL A 125 -27.83 -6.46 -36.74
N SER A 126 -28.25 -5.21 -36.61
CA SER A 126 -27.47 -4.18 -35.90
C SER A 126 -27.38 -4.44 -34.39
N LYS A 127 -28.44 -5.03 -33.79
CA LYS A 127 -28.45 -5.44 -32.38
C LYS A 127 -27.44 -6.57 -32.09
N VAL A 128 -27.33 -7.55 -33.01
CA VAL A 128 -26.33 -8.62 -32.89
C VAL A 128 -24.91 -8.05 -33.01
N ALA A 129 -24.66 -7.17 -33.99
CA ALA A 129 -23.35 -6.53 -34.16
C ALA A 129 -22.93 -5.70 -32.93
N TYR A 130 -23.85 -4.91 -32.38
CA TYR A 130 -23.64 -4.17 -31.13
C TYR A 130 -23.27 -5.12 -29.97
N ALA A 131 -24.02 -6.23 -29.81
CA ALA A 131 -23.77 -7.20 -28.75
C ALA A 131 -22.37 -7.85 -28.85
N VAL A 132 -21.90 -8.14 -30.07
CA VAL A 132 -20.55 -8.70 -30.29
C VAL A 132 -19.46 -7.70 -29.88
N VAL A 133 -19.56 -6.44 -30.32
CA VAL A 133 -18.59 -5.40 -29.94
C VAL A 133 -18.60 -5.18 -28.43
N TYR A 134 -19.80 -5.17 -27.83
CA TYR A 134 -19.92 -5.05 -26.38
C TYR A 134 -19.29 -6.23 -25.63
N MET A 135 -19.44 -7.46 -26.14
CA MET A 135 -18.82 -8.65 -25.55
C MET A 135 -17.29 -8.59 -25.60
N VAL A 136 -16.71 -8.12 -26.71
CA VAL A 136 -15.26 -7.91 -26.82
C VAL A 136 -14.77 -6.90 -25.78
N LEU A 137 -15.48 -5.77 -25.62
CA LEU A 137 -15.20 -4.78 -24.58
C LEU A 137 -15.25 -5.38 -23.17
N MET A 138 -16.26 -6.19 -22.87
CA MET A 138 -16.37 -6.88 -21.58
C MET A 138 -15.20 -7.84 -21.34
N ILE A 139 -14.76 -8.60 -22.35
CA ILE A 139 -13.61 -9.50 -22.22
C ILE A 139 -12.34 -8.72 -21.88
N ILE A 140 -12.09 -7.60 -22.55
CA ILE A 140 -10.94 -6.72 -22.28
C ILE A 140 -11.03 -6.12 -20.86
N ALA A 141 -12.22 -5.67 -20.47
CA ALA A 141 -12.53 -5.19 -19.12
C ALA A 141 -12.21 -6.21 -18.03
N LEU A 142 -12.73 -7.43 -18.17
CA LEU A 142 -12.52 -8.50 -17.20
C LEU A 142 -11.06 -8.96 -17.15
N ASN A 143 -10.38 -9.00 -18.29
CA ASN A 143 -8.95 -9.31 -18.34
C ASN A 143 -8.14 -8.25 -17.58
N SER A 144 -8.40 -6.97 -17.83
CA SER A 144 -7.72 -5.86 -17.13
C SER A 144 -7.98 -5.89 -15.62
N PHE A 145 -9.20 -6.24 -15.21
CA PHE A 145 -9.52 -6.44 -13.79
C PHE A 145 -8.74 -7.62 -13.19
N ARG A 146 -8.64 -8.74 -13.90
CA ARG A 146 -7.83 -9.89 -13.48
C ARG A 146 -6.35 -9.52 -13.34
N VAL A 147 -5.79 -8.80 -14.30
CA VAL A 147 -4.40 -8.30 -14.22
C VAL A 147 -4.19 -7.43 -12.98
N ALA A 148 -5.14 -6.55 -12.65
CA ALA A 148 -5.07 -5.75 -11.43
C ALA A 148 -5.14 -6.60 -10.14
N MET A 149 -5.96 -7.66 -10.12
CA MET A 149 -5.99 -8.61 -9.00
C MET A 149 -4.68 -9.38 -8.87
N ASP A 150 -4.12 -9.85 -9.98
CA ASP A 150 -2.85 -10.58 -10.02
C ASP A 150 -1.73 -9.69 -9.44
N TYR A 151 -1.63 -8.41 -9.85
CA TYR A 151 -0.69 -7.46 -9.24
C TYR A 151 -0.88 -7.27 -7.73
N ALA A 152 -2.13 -7.24 -7.25
CA ALA A 152 -2.39 -7.13 -5.82
C ALA A 152 -2.01 -8.40 -5.06
N LEU A 153 -2.33 -9.57 -5.62
CA LEU A 153 -2.02 -10.86 -5.03
C LEU A 153 -0.51 -11.08 -4.94
N ASP A 154 0.20 -10.86 -6.05
CA ASP A 154 1.65 -11.00 -6.13
C ASP A 154 2.34 -10.07 -5.11
N ALA A 155 1.90 -8.81 -5.01
CA ALA A 155 2.43 -7.88 -4.03
C ALA A 155 2.22 -8.36 -2.59
N VAL A 156 1.04 -8.90 -2.26
CA VAL A 156 0.75 -9.46 -0.93
C VAL A 156 1.62 -10.68 -0.63
N GLN A 157 1.83 -11.55 -1.60
CA GLN A 157 2.69 -12.73 -1.45
C GLN A 157 4.16 -12.33 -1.28
N VAL A 158 4.67 -11.42 -2.11
CA VAL A 158 6.05 -10.90 -2.00
C VAL A 158 6.26 -10.20 -0.66
N MET A 159 5.32 -9.36 -0.19
CA MET A 159 5.39 -8.74 1.15
C MET A 159 5.41 -9.79 2.27
N SER A 160 4.60 -10.85 2.14
CA SER A 160 4.58 -11.97 3.10
C SER A 160 5.91 -12.71 3.16
N HIS A 161 6.45 -13.11 2.01
CA HIS A 161 7.72 -13.81 1.94
C HIS A 161 8.89 -12.93 2.40
N PHE A 162 8.93 -11.66 1.99
CA PHE A 162 9.92 -10.69 2.45
C PHE A 162 9.95 -10.58 3.97
N MET A 163 8.78 -10.54 4.59
CA MET A 163 8.69 -10.43 6.03
C MET A 163 9.07 -11.73 6.76
N ILE A 164 8.80 -12.89 6.19
CA ILE A 164 9.32 -14.17 6.71
C ILE A 164 10.86 -14.17 6.64
N ALA A 165 11.43 -13.73 5.51
CA ALA A 165 12.88 -13.57 5.35
C ALA A 165 13.47 -12.56 6.35
N MET A 166 12.66 -11.59 6.82
CA MET A 166 13.10 -10.63 7.83
C MET A 166 13.09 -11.15 9.25
N ILE A 167 12.35 -12.21 9.55
CA ILE A 167 12.22 -12.72 10.92
C ILE A 167 13.55 -13.10 11.57
N PRO A 168 14.44 -13.90 10.94
CA PRO A 168 15.69 -14.31 11.58
C PRO A 168 16.55 -13.09 11.97
N LEU A 169 16.60 -12.09 11.09
CA LEU A 169 17.30 -10.85 11.32
C LEU A 169 16.73 -10.07 12.50
N LEU A 170 15.40 -9.94 12.54
CA LEU A 170 14.70 -9.25 13.60
C LEU A 170 14.83 -9.97 14.94
N LEU A 171 14.82 -11.31 14.96
CA LEU A 171 15.06 -12.12 16.16
C LEU A 171 16.48 -12.00 16.67
N ALA A 172 17.47 -12.00 15.79
CA ALA A 172 18.86 -11.78 16.17
C ALA A 172 19.06 -10.37 16.75
N LEU A 173 18.41 -9.35 16.18
CA LEU A 173 18.39 -8.00 16.74
C LEU A 173 17.73 -7.98 18.13
N LEU A 174 16.57 -8.60 18.30
CA LEU A 174 15.86 -8.72 19.58
C LEU A 174 16.68 -9.48 20.64
N ALA A 175 17.38 -10.54 20.25
CA ALA A 175 18.24 -11.30 21.15
C ALA A 175 19.48 -10.49 21.57
N SER A 176 20.09 -9.77 20.62
CA SER A 176 21.25 -8.90 20.88
C SER A 176 20.91 -7.73 21.80
N SER A 177 19.66 -7.24 21.77
CA SER A 177 19.17 -6.18 22.64
C SER A 177 18.71 -6.67 24.02
N GLY A 178 18.84 -7.97 24.33
CA GLY A 178 18.46 -8.57 25.62
C GLY A 178 16.98 -8.95 25.72
N GLY A 179 16.22 -8.85 24.64
CA GLY A 179 14.77 -9.05 24.57
C GLY A 179 14.34 -10.48 24.28
N VAL A 180 14.98 -11.48 24.89
CA VAL A 180 14.74 -12.91 24.59
C VAL A 180 13.27 -13.32 24.85
N ILE A 181 12.64 -12.75 25.89
CA ILE A 181 11.22 -12.98 26.23
C ILE A 181 10.28 -12.33 25.18
N SER A 182 10.62 -11.14 24.69
CA SER A 182 9.86 -10.47 23.62
C SER A 182 9.99 -11.22 22.30
N ALA A 183 11.20 -11.67 21.95
CA ALA A 183 11.47 -12.43 20.73
C ALA A 183 10.61 -13.69 20.58
N ALA A 184 10.44 -14.45 21.67
CA ALA A 184 9.65 -15.67 21.69
C ALA A 184 8.14 -15.44 21.46
N PHE A 185 7.60 -14.28 21.85
CA PHE A 185 6.17 -13.98 21.75
C PHE A 185 5.78 -13.22 20.48
N PHE A 186 6.67 -12.37 19.94
CA PHE A 186 6.39 -11.62 18.71
C PHE A 186 6.40 -12.51 17.46
N HIS A 187 7.26 -13.54 17.43
CA HIS A 187 7.39 -14.41 16.27
C HIS A 187 6.08 -15.10 15.85
N PRO A 188 5.32 -15.79 16.72
CA PRO A 188 4.09 -16.47 16.31
C PRO A 188 2.94 -15.50 15.97
N ILE A 189 2.84 -14.37 16.67
CA ILE A 189 1.69 -13.46 16.48
C ILE A 189 1.82 -12.69 15.17
N ILE A 190 3.02 -12.27 14.81
CA ILE A 190 3.20 -11.60 13.53
C ILE A 190 3.02 -12.60 12.39
N LEU A 191 3.63 -13.79 12.46
CA LEU A 191 3.37 -14.85 11.47
C LEU A 191 1.87 -15.14 11.31
N PHE A 192 1.13 -15.19 12.42
CA PHE A 192 -0.31 -15.37 12.40
C PHE A 192 -1.04 -14.22 11.71
N LEU A 193 -0.76 -12.96 12.08
CA LEU A 193 -1.41 -11.78 11.51
C LEU A 193 -1.13 -11.65 10.00
N MET A 194 0.08 -11.97 9.58
CA MET A 194 0.52 -11.85 8.19
C MET A 194 -0.08 -12.93 7.30
N ASN A 195 -0.01 -14.20 7.73
CA ASN A 195 -0.66 -15.30 7.00
C ASN A 195 -2.17 -15.11 6.95
N THR A 196 -2.77 -14.68 8.06
CA THR A 196 -4.23 -14.45 8.12
C THR A 196 -4.64 -13.30 7.19
N THR A 197 -3.90 -12.19 7.18
CA THR A 197 -4.20 -11.05 6.28
C THR A 197 -4.01 -11.46 4.82
N GLY A 198 -2.91 -12.14 4.49
CA GLY A 198 -2.65 -12.64 3.13
C GLY A 198 -3.74 -13.60 2.65
N ALA A 199 -4.09 -14.60 3.47
CA ALA A 199 -5.12 -15.59 3.15
C ALA A 199 -6.50 -14.97 2.98
N ILE A 200 -6.86 -13.98 3.81
CA ILE A 200 -8.16 -13.32 3.66
C ILE A 200 -8.20 -12.51 2.37
N VAL A 201 -7.12 -11.85 1.99
CA VAL A 201 -7.08 -11.09 0.74
C VAL A 201 -7.19 -12.03 -0.46
N GLU A 202 -6.42 -13.11 -0.47
CA GLU A 202 -6.36 -14.10 -1.54
C GLU A 202 -7.68 -14.88 -1.69
N TYR A 203 -8.22 -15.43 -0.60
CA TYR A 203 -9.34 -16.37 -0.66
C TYR A 203 -10.71 -15.74 -0.42
N VAL A 204 -10.77 -14.51 0.11
CA VAL A 204 -12.04 -13.86 0.46
C VAL A 204 -12.18 -12.53 -0.26
N THR A 205 -11.32 -11.55 0.02
CA THR A 205 -11.49 -10.16 -0.46
C THR A 205 -11.45 -10.06 -1.98
N LEU A 206 -10.38 -10.56 -2.62
CA LEU A 206 -10.21 -10.49 -4.07
C LEU A 206 -11.30 -11.29 -4.82
N PRO A 207 -11.63 -12.55 -4.45
CA PRO A 207 -12.74 -13.29 -5.08
C PRO A 207 -14.11 -12.60 -4.93
N LEU A 208 -14.41 -12.01 -3.77
CA LEU A 208 -15.64 -11.24 -3.58
C LEU A 208 -15.70 -9.99 -4.47
N LEU A 209 -14.58 -9.27 -4.63
CA LEU A 209 -14.50 -8.13 -5.53
C LEU A 209 -14.66 -8.55 -6.99
N PHE A 210 -14.10 -9.70 -7.37
CA PHE A 210 -14.29 -10.28 -8.71
C PHE A 210 -15.75 -10.62 -8.99
N LEU A 211 -16.40 -11.33 -8.06
CA LEU A 211 -17.81 -11.66 -8.18
C LEU A 211 -18.69 -10.41 -8.25
N ALA A 212 -18.40 -9.40 -7.43
CA ALA A 212 -19.09 -8.11 -7.47
C ALA A 212 -18.90 -7.38 -8.82
N ALA A 213 -17.68 -7.37 -9.37
CA ALA A 213 -17.39 -6.77 -10.67
C ALA A 213 -18.17 -7.47 -11.79
N LEU A 214 -18.18 -8.81 -11.80
CA LEU A 214 -18.95 -9.61 -12.74
C LEU A 214 -20.45 -9.32 -12.64
N LEU A 215 -21.04 -9.33 -11.44
CA LEU A 215 -22.46 -9.08 -11.25
C LEU A 215 -22.87 -7.66 -11.68
N ASN A 216 -22.01 -6.66 -11.44
CA ASN A 216 -22.23 -5.31 -11.93
C ASN A 216 -22.21 -5.24 -13.46
N ILE A 217 -21.23 -5.88 -14.11
CA ILE A 217 -21.18 -5.96 -15.58
C ILE A 217 -22.43 -6.67 -16.11
N VAL A 218 -22.79 -7.84 -15.57
CA VAL A 218 -23.97 -8.59 -16.01
C VAL A 218 -25.24 -7.76 -15.87
N SER A 219 -25.34 -6.94 -14.83
CA SER A 219 -26.49 -6.04 -14.62
C SER A 219 -26.60 -4.93 -15.67
N THR A 220 -25.55 -4.65 -16.44
CA THR A 220 -25.62 -3.73 -17.59
C THR A 220 -26.11 -4.40 -18.89
N LEU A 221 -26.13 -5.74 -18.94
CA LEU A 221 -26.63 -6.49 -20.10
C LEU A 221 -28.16 -6.56 -20.16
N THR A 222 -28.85 -6.31 -19.04
CA THR A 222 -30.30 -6.40 -18.92
C THR A 222 -30.89 -5.14 -18.32
N ASP A 223 -32.00 -4.68 -18.90
CA ASP A 223 -32.77 -3.58 -18.35
C ASP A 223 -33.72 -4.00 -17.22
N HIS A 224 -34.04 -5.30 -17.12
CA HIS A 224 -35.11 -5.81 -16.25
C HIS A 224 -34.60 -6.52 -15.00
N TYR A 225 -33.57 -7.36 -15.12
CA TYR A 225 -33.09 -8.19 -14.01
C TYR A 225 -31.73 -7.71 -13.50
N LYS A 226 -31.71 -6.59 -12.79
CA LYS A 226 -30.47 -6.00 -12.26
C LYS A 226 -30.09 -6.65 -10.93
N VAL A 227 -28.81 -7.02 -10.82
CA VAL A 227 -28.20 -7.64 -9.64
C VAL A 227 -27.19 -6.66 -9.00
N THR A 228 -27.33 -5.36 -9.28
CA THR A 228 -26.42 -4.30 -8.81
C THR A 228 -26.38 -4.20 -7.29
N GLN A 229 -27.53 -4.33 -6.62
CA GLN A 229 -27.58 -4.26 -5.14
C GLN A 229 -26.80 -5.41 -4.49
N LEU A 230 -26.88 -6.61 -5.06
CA LEU A 230 -26.08 -7.75 -4.57
C LEU A 230 -24.59 -7.53 -4.84
N ALA A 231 -24.23 -7.02 -6.03
CA ALA A 231 -22.85 -6.67 -6.35
C ALA A 231 -22.26 -5.63 -5.38
N GLU A 232 -23.03 -4.59 -5.05
CA GLU A 232 -22.66 -3.59 -4.05
C GLU A 232 -22.56 -4.19 -2.64
N LEU A 233 -23.48 -5.09 -2.26
CA LEU A 233 -23.42 -5.79 -0.99
C LEU A 233 -22.13 -6.62 -0.86
N LEU A 234 -21.77 -7.39 -1.88
CA LEU A 234 -20.53 -8.18 -1.90
C LEU A 234 -19.28 -7.28 -1.82
N THR A 235 -19.30 -6.14 -2.50
CA THR A 235 -18.22 -5.14 -2.41
C THR A 235 -18.10 -4.60 -0.99
N LYS A 236 -19.22 -4.23 -0.37
CA LYS A 236 -19.26 -3.73 1.02
C LYS A 236 -18.83 -4.79 2.02
N ILE A 237 -19.24 -6.05 1.85
CA ILE A 237 -18.79 -7.17 2.68
C ILE A 237 -17.29 -7.36 2.54
N SER A 238 -16.76 -7.38 1.32
CA SER A 238 -15.33 -7.54 1.04
C SER A 238 -14.49 -6.45 1.74
N MET A 239 -14.85 -5.18 1.51
CA MET A 239 -14.16 -4.04 2.15
C MET A 239 -14.41 -3.99 3.67
N GLY A 240 -15.59 -4.42 4.13
CA GLY A 240 -15.95 -4.47 5.54
C GLY A 240 -15.15 -5.50 6.32
N ILE A 241 -14.95 -6.70 5.75
CA ILE A 241 -14.07 -7.75 6.31
C ILE A 241 -12.65 -7.19 6.44
N LEU A 242 -12.13 -6.55 5.39
CA LEU A 242 -10.78 -6.00 5.40
C LEU A 242 -10.62 -4.88 6.45
N GLY A 243 -11.61 -3.99 6.56
CA GLY A 243 -11.64 -2.95 7.59
C GLY A 243 -11.76 -3.50 9.02
N ALA A 244 -12.53 -4.57 9.21
CA ALA A 244 -12.64 -5.25 10.51
C ALA A 244 -11.30 -5.85 10.94
N ILE A 245 -10.59 -6.51 10.02
CA ILE A 245 -9.28 -7.09 10.30
C ILE A 245 -8.24 -6.01 10.56
N LEU A 246 -8.25 -4.91 9.79
CA LEU A 246 -7.41 -3.74 10.09
C LEU A 246 -7.69 -3.20 11.51
N THR A 247 -8.96 -3.15 11.91
CA THR A 247 -9.34 -2.68 13.26
C THR A 247 -8.84 -3.63 14.35
N VAL A 248 -9.03 -4.94 14.17
CA VAL A 248 -8.50 -5.97 15.08
C VAL A 248 -6.98 -5.88 15.16
N PHE A 249 -6.32 -5.72 14.01
CA PHE A 249 -4.89 -5.58 13.90
C PHE A 249 -4.39 -4.35 14.68
N LEU A 250 -4.96 -3.18 14.43
CA LEU A 250 -4.65 -1.95 15.18
C LEU A 250 -4.94 -2.10 16.68
N GLY A 251 -6.00 -2.82 17.05
CA GLY A 251 -6.34 -3.14 18.44
C GLY A 251 -5.26 -4.00 19.12
N VAL A 252 -4.84 -5.09 18.48
CA VAL A 252 -3.76 -5.97 18.98
C VAL A 252 -2.46 -5.19 19.13
N MET A 253 -2.17 -4.27 18.22
CA MET A 253 -0.97 -3.43 18.25
C MET A 253 -1.03 -2.39 19.38
N SER A 254 -2.20 -1.77 19.58
CA SER A 254 -2.40 -0.74 20.61
C SER A 254 -2.31 -1.30 22.03
N VAL A 255 -2.89 -2.48 22.28
CA VAL A 255 -2.83 -3.16 23.60
C VAL A 255 -1.39 -3.53 23.97
N LYS A 256 -0.53 -3.80 22.99
CA LYS A 256 0.88 -4.16 23.21
C LYS A 256 1.83 -2.96 23.30
N GLY A 257 1.45 -1.79 22.77
CA GLY A 257 2.17 -0.53 23.00
C GLY A 257 2.03 -0.03 24.45
N ALA A 258 0.89 -0.32 25.09
CA ALA A 258 0.59 0.09 26.46
C ALA A 258 1.48 -0.59 27.53
N THR A 259 2.13 -1.71 27.23
CA THR A 259 3.00 -2.43 28.18
C THR A 259 4.46 -1.98 28.16
N SER A 260 4.87 -1.03 27.31
CA SER A 260 6.28 -0.59 27.25
C SER A 260 6.53 0.91 27.26
N ALA A 261 5.52 1.78 27.13
CA ALA A 261 5.69 3.21 27.41
C ALA A 261 4.38 3.89 27.84
N ILE A 262 4.39 4.35 29.10
CA ILE A 262 3.68 5.52 29.61
C ILE A 262 2.17 5.33 29.87
N ALA A 263 1.88 5.20 31.17
CA ALA A 263 0.58 5.28 31.80
C ALA A 263 -0.01 6.71 31.81
N ASP A 264 0.06 7.45 30.69
CA ASP A 264 -0.68 8.72 30.53
C ASP A 264 -0.71 9.14 29.06
N GLY A 265 -1.89 9.02 28.43
CA GLY A 265 -2.17 9.60 27.10
C GLY A 265 -3.03 8.75 26.17
N ILE A 266 -3.01 7.42 26.32
CA ILE A 266 -3.74 6.52 25.40
C ILE A 266 -5.15 6.16 25.92
N ALA A 267 -5.37 6.17 27.25
CA ALA A 267 -6.69 5.92 27.83
C ALA A 267 -7.74 6.98 27.42
N LEU A 268 -7.33 8.24 27.23
CA LEU A 268 -8.21 9.32 26.74
C LEU A 268 -8.58 9.18 25.25
N ARG A 269 -7.84 8.38 24.46
CA ARG A 269 -8.16 8.10 23.05
C ARG A 269 -9.11 6.90 22.89
N THR A 270 -9.10 5.95 23.82
CA THR A 270 -10.06 4.82 23.83
C THR A 270 -11.48 5.28 24.14
N ALA A 271 -11.66 6.27 25.03
CA ALA A 271 -12.97 6.85 25.32
C ALA A 271 -13.59 7.56 24.09
N LYS A 272 -12.78 8.21 23.25
CA LYS A 272 -13.24 8.82 21.98
C LYS A 272 -13.53 7.80 20.87
N PHE A 273 -13.21 6.52 21.06
CA PHE A 273 -13.52 5.46 20.10
C PHE A 273 -14.91 4.85 20.28
N VAL A 274 -15.53 5.02 21.44
CA VAL A 274 -16.86 4.45 21.75
C VAL A 274 -18.00 5.44 21.49
N THR A 275 -17.72 6.74 21.35
CA THR A 275 -18.76 7.79 21.20
C THR A 275 -18.95 8.33 19.78
N GLY A 276 -18.31 7.76 18.77
CA GLY A 276 -18.44 8.22 17.39
C GLY A 276 -19.18 7.21 16.52
N ASN A 277 -20.51 7.28 16.51
CA ASN A 277 -21.47 6.72 15.54
C ASN A 277 -21.07 5.43 14.79
N PHE A 278 -21.87 4.39 14.97
CA PHE A 278 -21.97 3.15 14.18
C PHE A 278 -22.24 3.40 12.68
N VAL A 279 -21.30 4.03 11.96
CA VAL A 279 -21.36 4.35 10.51
C VAL A 279 -19.93 4.25 9.95
N PRO A 280 -19.67 3.57 8.83
CA PRO A 280 -18.33 3.13 8.44
C PRO A 280 -17.40 4.32 8.13
N VAL A 281 -16.36 4.46 8.94
CA VAL A 281 -15.56 5.67 9.06
C VAL A 281 -14.36 5.65 8.12
N VAL A 282 -14.60 5.84 6.82
CA VAL A 282 -13.50 5.99 5.83
C VAL A 282 -12.61 7.19 6.21
N GLY A 283 -13.18 8.28 6.74
CA GLY A 283 -12.38 9.46 7.13
C GLY A 283 -11.51 9.25 8.38
N LYS A 284 -12.06 8.65 9.45
CA LYS A 284 -11.34 8.44 10.72
C LYS A 284 -10.29 7.34 10.60
N MET A 285 -10.57 6.26 9.87
CA MET A 285 -9.55 5.23 9.62
C MET A 285 -8.34 5.77 8.86
N PHE A 286 -8.53 6.70 7.91
CA PHE A 286 -7.42 7.36 7.23
C PHE A 286 -6.59 8.23 8.16
N THR A 287 -7.23 9.06 9.00
CA THR A 287 -6.51 9.88 9.99
C THR A 287 -5.79 9.02 11.02
N ASP A 288 -6.44 7.99 11.56
CA ASP A 288 -5.85 7.07 12.54
C ASP A 288 -4.70 6.26 11.93
N ALA A 289 -4.84 5.80 10.68
CA ALA A 289 -3.76 5.14 9.94
C ALA A 289 -2.58 6.08 9.70
N ALA A 290 -2.83 7.32 9.27
CA ALA A 290 -1.77 8.32 9.03
C ALA A 290 -1.01 8.65 10.32
N ASP A 291 -1.73 8.91 11.42
CA ASP A 291 -1.13 9.15 12.74
C ASP A 291 -0.31 7.94 13.21
N THR A 292 -0.83 6.73 12.99
CA THR A 292 -0.12 5.49 13.31
C THR A 292 1.16 5.37 12.48
N VAL A 293 1.12 5.64 11.17
CA VAL A 293 2.30 5.59 10.30
C VAL A 293 3.35 6.61 10.70
N VAL A 294 2.96 7.85 11.01
CA VAL A 294 3.89 8.89 11.46
C VAL A 294 4.54 8.50 12.79
N THR A 295 3.74 8.04 13.74
CA THR A 295 4.23 7.58 15.05
C THR A 295 5.16 6.37 14.90
N ALA A 296 4.76 5.40 14.09
CA ALA A 296 5.50 4.19 13.77
C ALA A 296 6.85 4.52 13.12
N SER A 297 6.87 5.45 12.17
CA SER A 297 8.10 5.84 11.46
C SER A 297 9.13 6.48 12.39
N MET A 298 8.71 7.24 13.41
CA MET A 298 9.64 7.83 14.39
C MET A 298 10.34 6.81 15.29
N LEU A 299 9.81 5.58 15.39
CA LEU A 299 10.38 4.50 16.20
C LEU A 299 11.48 3.74 15.46
N LEU A 300 11.61 3.95 14.14
CA LEU A 300 12.63 3.35 13.28
C LEU A 300 13.96 4.09 13.43
N LYS A 301 14.74 3.72 14.44
CA LYS A 301 16.08 4.27 14.68
C LYS A 301 17.23 3.35 14.25
N ASN A 302 16.92 2.12 13.85
CA ASN A 302 17.90 1.11 13.45
C ASN A 302 18.01 1.03 11.92
N THR A 303 19.23 1.00 11.39
CA THR A 303 19.54 0.88 9.95
C THR A 303 18.84 -0.30 9.29
N VAL A 304 18.83 -1.47 9.94
CA VAL A 304 18.13 -2.66 9.44
C VAL A 304 16.63 -2.40 9.30
N GLY A 305 16.05 -1.72 10.28
CA GLY A 305 14.62 -1.41 10.28
C GLY A 305 14.23 -0.40 9.19
N ILE A 306 15.06 0.63 8.99
CA ILE A 306 14.86 1.62 7.93
C ILE A 306 14.96 0.97 6.56
N VAL A 307 15.96 0.11 6.34
CA VAL A 307 16.16 -0.63 5.09
C VAL A 307 14.98 -1.57 4.83
N GLY A 308 14.58 -2.36 5.83
CA GLY A 308 13.47 -3.29 5.72
C GLY A 308 12.15 -2.58 5.36
N VAL A 309 11.85 -1.47 6.04
CA VAL A 309 10.65 -0.66 5.77
C VAL A 309 10.70 -0.06 4.37
N THR A 310 11.87 0.45 3.96
CA THR A 310 12.00 1.07 2.63
C THR A 310 11.79 0.04 1.53
N ILE A 311 12.39 -1.15 1.64
CA ILE A 311 12.20 -2.25 0.70
C ILE A 311 10.74 -2.69 0.67
N LEU A 312 10.10 -2.86 1.83
CA LEU A 312 8.67 -3.20 1.91
C LEU A 312 7.78 -2.16 1.21
N LEU A 313 8.04 -0.87 1.44
CA LEU A 313 7.30 0.21 0.78
C LEU A 313 7.51 0.20 -0.73
N ILE A 314 8.71 -0.11 -1.21
CA ILE A 314 8.99 -0.27 -2.64
C ILE A 314 8.19 -1.45 -3.23
N ILE A 315 8.23 -2.62 -2.58
CA ILE A 315 7.48 -3.82 -2.98
C ILE A 315 5.98 -3.50 -3.10
N ALA A 316 5.43 -2.69 -2.19
CA ALA A 316 4.03 -2.31 -2.22
C ALA A 316 3.70 -1.22 -3.25
N ALA A 317 4.56 -0.21 -3.37
CA ALA A 317 4.27 1.01 -4.14
C ALA A 317 4.19 0.76 -5.64
N PHE A 318 5.11 -0.02 -6.22
CA PHE A 318 5.14 -0.25 -7.67
C PHE A 318 3.89 -1.01 -8.18
N PRO A 319 3.49 -2.16 -7.59
CA PRO A 319 2.23 -2.82 -7.94
C PRO A 319 1.00 -1.93 -7.70
N ALA A 320 0.98 -1.16 -6.62
CA ALA A 320 -0.11 -0.22 -6.36
C ALA A 320 -0.22 0.85 -7.46
N LEU A 321 0.89 1.36 -7.98
CA LEU A 321 0.91 2.29 -9.11
C LEU A 321 0.45 1.63 -10.41
N LYS A 322 0.83 0.37 -10.68
CA LYS A 322 0.33 -0.40 -11.85
C LYS A 322 -1.20 -0.50 -11.81
N ILE A 323 -1.77 -0.88 -10.66
CA ILE A 323 -3.24 -0.97 -10.48
C ILE A 323 -3.90 0.41 -10.63
N PHE A 324 -3.32 1.44 -10.02
CA PHE A 324 -3.83 2.80 -10.09
C PHE A 324 -3.83 3.34 -11.54
N ALA A 325 -2.78 3.05 -12.32
CA ALA A 325 -2.71 3.42 -13.74
C ALA A 325 -3.85 2.79 -14.54
N ILE A 326 -4.13 1.49 -14.36
CA ILE A 326 -5.25 0.81 -15.02
C ILE A 326 -6.59 1.45 -14.62
N ALA A 327 -6.81 1.69 -13.32
CA ALA A 327 -8.02 2.35 -12.84
C ALA A 327 -8.21 3.73 -13.48
N LEU A 328 -7.13 4.50 -13.60
CA LEU A 328 -7.11 5.82 -14.24
C LEU A 328 -7.47 5.71 -15.73
N VAL A 329 -6.89 4.75 -16.47
CA VAL A 329 -7.19 4.51 -17.89
C VAL A 329 -8.68 4.24 -18.10
N TYR A 330 -9.30 3.39 -17.29
CA TYR A 330 -10.75 3.16 -17.38
C TYR A 330 -11.56 4.39 -16.99
N LYS A 331 -11.13 5.13 -15.97
CA LYS A 331 -11.82 6.34 -15.52
C LYS A 331 -11.80 7.44 -16.57
N VAL A 332 -10.64 7.66 -17.21
CA VAL A 332 -10.47 8.61 -18.32
C VAL A 332 -11.27 8.15 -19.53
N SER A 333 -11.22 6.86 -19.89
CA SER A 333 -12.02 6.31 -20.99
C SER A 333 -13.51 6.59 -20.79
N ALA A 334 -14.04 6.31 -19.59
CA ALA A 334 -15.44 6.56 -19.28
C ALA A 334 -15.79 8.06 -19.35
N ALA A 335 -14.93 8.93 -18.80
CA ALA A 335 -15.16 10.38 -18.77
C ALA A 335 -15.12 11.01 -20.17
N VAL A 336 -14.16 10.62 -21.02
CA VAL A 336 -14.04 11.14 -22.39
C VAL A 336 -15.18 10.65 -23.27
N MET A 337 -15.71 9.45 -23.02
CA MET A 337 -16.83 8.88 -23.79
C MET A 337 -18.20 9.37 -23.31
N GLN A 338 -18.33 9.90 -22.09
CA GLN A 338 -19.61 10.36 -21.53
C GLN A 338 -20.36 11.41 -22.39
N PRO A 339 -19.71 12.39 -23.04
CA PRO A 339 -20.42 13.36 -23.90
C PRO A 339 -21.05 12.75 -25.15
N LEU A 340 -20.62 11.55 -25.56
CA LEU A 340 -21.16 10.85 -26.72
C LEU A 340 -22.49 10.14 -26.41
N GLY A 341 -22.90 10.11 -25.15
CA GLY A 341 -24.18 9.56 -24.71
C GLY A 341 -24.05 8.74 -23.42
N GLU A 342 -25.15 8.10 -23.03
CA GLU A 342 -25.17 7.10 -21.97
C GLU A 342 -25.46 5.71 -22.56
N GLY A 343 -24.91 4.66 -21.96
CA GLY A 343 -25.18 3.30 -22.41
C GLY A 343 -24.45 2.22 -21.62
N PRO A 344 -24.75 0.94 -21.89
CA PRO A 344 -24.11 -0.22 -21.24
C PRO A 344 -22.58 -0.20 -21.35
N VAL A 345 -22.04 0.23 -22.48
CA VAL A 345 -20.58 0.30 -22.72
C VAL A 345 -19.89 1.27 -21.78
N ILE A 346 -20.34 2.54 -21.74
CA ILE A 346 -19.75 3.56 -20.86
C ILE A 346 -19.96 3.20 -19.39
N SER A 347 -21.12 2.60 -19.07
CA SER A 347 -21.39 2.07 -17.73
C SER A 347 -20.40 0.98 -17.33
N CYS A 348 -20.08 0.04 -18.23
CA CYS A 348 -19.08 -1.00 -18.02
C CYS A 348 -17.69 -0.41 -17.73
N LEU A 349 -17.26 0.61 -18.50
CA LEU A 349 -15.99 1.31 -18.23
C LEU A 349 -15.97 1.95 -16.83
N SER A 350 -17.08 2.59 -16.44
CA SER A 350 -17.22 3.21 -15.12
C SER A 350 -17.20 2.18 -13.99
N ILE A 351 -17.91 1.05 -14.16
CA ILE A 351 -17.90 -0.07 -13.22
C ILE A 351 -16.49 -0.61 -13.05
N MET A 352 -15.77 -0.87 -14.15
CA MET A 352 -14.39 -1.35 -14.08
C MET A 352 -13.46 -0.38 -13.36
N SER A 353 -13.55 0.92 -13.63
CA SER A 353 -12.73 1.91 -12.92
C SER A 353 -12.94 1.85 -11.40
N LYS A 354 -14.19 1.69 -10.94
CA LYS A 354 -14.54 1.56 -9.52
C LYS A 354 -14.08 0.23 -8.94
N SER A 355 -14.32 -0.87 -9.64
CA SER A 355 -13.91 -2.21 -9.21
C SER A 355 -12.39 -2.30 -9.03
N ILE A 356 -11.61 -1.81 -10.00
CA ILE A 356 -10.13 -1.79 -9.90
C ILE A 356 -9.68 -0.87 -8.76
N ALA A 357 -10.36 0.25 -8.52
CA ALA A 357 -10.07 1.11 -7.37
C ALA A 357 -10.30 0.41 -6.01
N TYR A 358 -11.26 -0.51 -5.91
CA TYR A 358 -11.41 -1.34 -4.70
C TYR A 358 -10.26 -2.34 -4.52
N VAL A 359 -9.72 -2.90 -5.61
CA VAL A 359 -8.52 -3.74 -5.57
C VAL A 359 -7.30 -2.93 -5.09
N PHE A 360 -7.12 -1.71 -5.62
CA PHE A 360 -6.10 -0.78 -5.14
C PHE A 360 -6.24 -0.47 -3.64
N ALA A 361 -7.46 -0.15 -3.19
CA ALA A 361 -7.73 0.13 -1.78
C ALA A 361 -7.43 -1.09 -0.88
N SER A 362 -7.75 -2.30 -1.36
CA SER A 362 -7.42 -3.54 -0.67
C SER A 362 -5.91 -3.69 -0.48
N LEU A 363 -5.13 -3.56 -1.57
CA LEU A 363 -3.67 -3.62 -1.50
C LEU A 363 -3.09 -2.57 -0.55
N ALA A 364 -3.60 -1.33 -0.58
CA ALA A 364 -3.14 -0.25 0.29
C ALA A 364 -3.36 -0.56 1.77
N ILE A 365 -4.55 -1.07 2.14
CA ILE A 365 -4.87 -1.47 3.52
C ILE A 365 -3.95 -2.60 3.98
N VAL A 366 -3.74 -3.60 3.14
CA VAL A 366 -2.90 -4.74 3.47
C VAL A 366 -1.44 -4.32 3.63
N SER A 367 -0.93 -3.52 2.70
CA SER A 367 0.43 -2.95 2.75
C SER A 367 0.66 -2.17 4.05
N LEU A 368 -0.34 -1.42 4.51
CA LEU A 368 -0.30 -0.74 5.81
C LEU A 368 -0.15 -1.74 6.96
N MET A 369 -0.89 -2.86 6.96
CA MET A 369 -0.79 -3.89 8.01
C MET A 369 0.60 -4.55 8.02
N PHE A 370 1.17 -4.82 6.84
CA PHE A 370 2.55 -5.31 6.72
C PHE A 370 3.56 -4.30 7.26
N PHE A 371 3.44 -3.02 6.88
CA PHE A 371 4.29 -1.93 7.38
C PHE A 371 4.23 -1.82 8.90
N LEU A 372 3.03 -1.80 9.47
CA LEU A 372 2.84 -1.71 10.92
C LEU A 372 3.42 -2.93 11.64
N SER A 373 3.25 -4.14 11.09
CA SER A 373 3.85 -5.37 11.63
C SER A 373 5.37 -5.23 11.74
N LEU A 374 6.01 -4.76 10.68
CA LEU A 374 7.46 -4.58 10.62
C LEU A 374 7.93 -3.56 11.67
N VAL A 375 7.27 -2.41 11.74
CA VAL A 375 7.62 -1.36 12.70
C VAL A 375 7.53 -1.86 14.14
N VAL A 376 6.49 -2.60 14.51
CA VAL A 376 6.35 -3.10 15.88
C VAL A 376 7.43 -4.10 16.25
N ILE A 377 7.84 -4.97 15.32
CA ILE A 377 8.96 -5.88 15.59
C ILE A 377 10.23 -5.07 15.89
N ILE A 378 10.53 -4.09 15.04
CA ILE A 378 11.74 -3.28 15.16
C ILE A 378 11.71 -2.47 16.47
N THR A 379 10.57 -1.90 16.80
CA THR A 379 10.38 -1.12 18.03
C THR A 379 10.56 -1.99 19.27
N ALA A 380 10.02 -3.21 19.28
CA ALA A 380 10.21 -4.15 20.38
C ALA A 380 11.70 -4.46 20.61
N GLY A 381 12.51 -4.54 19.54
CA GLY A 381 13.96 -4.71 19.62
C GLY A 381 14.69 -3.50 20.20
N ASN A 382 14.25 -2.29 19.87
CA ASN A 382 14.89 -1.05 20.31
C ASN A 382 14.55 -0.68 21.77
N ILE A 383 13.33 -0.94 22.25
CA ILE A 383 12.93 -0.58 23.62
C ILE A 383 13.76 -1.32 24.66
N THR A 384 14.13 -2.58 24.42
CA THR A 384 15.02 -3.33 25.34
C THR A 384 16.41 -2.71 25.45
N MET A 385 16.87 -1.97 24.44
CA MET A 385 18.13 -1.21 24.50
C MET A 385 18.03 0.11 25.27
N MET A 386 16.82 0.68 25.44
CA MET A 386 16.60 1.96 26.14
C MET A 386 16.34 1.84 27.65
N VAL A 387 16.05 0.64 28.18
CA VAL A 387 15.87 0.41 29.63
C VAL A 387 17.22 0.18 30.33
N ARG A 388 18.32 0.58 29.70
CA ARG A 388 19.67 0.49 30.25
C ARG A 388 20.19 1.86 30.68
#